data_AF-A0A7X8IXP1-F1
#
_entry.id   AF-A0A7X8IXP1-F1
#
_cell.length_a   1.000
_cell.length_b   1.000
_cell.length_c   1.000
_cell.angle_alpha   90.00
_cell.angle_beta   90.00
_cell.angle_gamma   90.00
#
_symmetry.space_group_name_H-M   'P 1'
#
loop_
_entity.id
_entity.type
_entity.pdbx_description
1 polymer ?
#
loop_
_entity_poly.entity_id
_entity_poly.type
_entity_poly.pdbx_seq_one_letter_code
_entity_poly.pdbx_strand_id
1 'polypeptide(L)' 'ELGMDISDYDILDYDDMEEVAENDKPYIYIAASKGLLKGDGLSFKPFDYCTYQEAYIILNRFYNSL' A
#
# COMPACT_ATOMS: atom_id res chain seq x y z
N GLU A 1 -0.57 18.58 -7.84
CA GLU A 1 -0.70 17.17 -7.43
C GLU A 1 -0.12 16.30 -8.54
N LEU A 2 0.64 15.25 -8.21
CA LEU A 2 0.90 14.15 -9.13
C LEU A 2 -0.48 13.57 -9.45
N GLY A 3 -0.97 13.71 -10.69
CA GLY A 3 -2.36 13.47 -11.08
C GLY A 3 -2.83 12.01 -11.04
N MET A 4 -2.54 11.31 -9.96
CA MET A 4 -2.98 9.95 -9.69
C MET A 4 -4.31 10.03 -8.94
N ASP A 5 -5.33 9.39 -9.50
CA ASP A 5 -6.60 9.18 -8.79
C ASP A 5 -6.38 8.22 -7.62
N ILE A 6 -6.52 8.75 -6.41
CA ILE A 6 -6.39 8.01 -5.15
C ILE A 6 -7.75 7.58 -4.58
N SER A 7 -8.83 7.71 -5.35
CA SER A 7 -10.17 7.27 -4.95
C SER A 7 -10.55 5.87 -5.47
N ASP A 8 -9.79 5.34 -6.43
CA ASP A 8 -9.99 4.01 -7.01
C ASP A 8 -9.11 2.96 -6.30
N TYR A 9 -9.68 2.34 -5.26
CA TYR A 9 -9.09 1.24 -4.51
C TYR A 9 -10.15 0.28 -3.97
N ASP A 10 -9.75 -0.98 -3.81
CA ASP A 10 -10.52 -1.96 -3.04
C ASP A 10 -10.10 -1.93 -1.57
N ILE A 11 -11.08 -1.97 -0.67
CA ILE A 11 -10.82 -2.18 0.76
C ILE A 11 -10.47 -3.65 0.97
N LEU A 12 -9.26 -3.89 1.46
CA LEU A 12 -8.74 -5.23 1.75
C LEU A 12 -8.78 -5.48 3.26
N ASP A 13 -9.13 -6.71 3.63
CA ASP A 13 -9.26 -7.14 5.03
C ASP A 13 -7.88 -7.51 5.57
N TYR A 14 -7.27 -6.59 6.32
CA TYR A 14 -6.02 -6.82 7.05
C TYR A 14 -6.26 -6.61 8.55
N ASP A 15 -5.73 -7.52 9.37
CA ASP A 15 -5.98 -7.56 10.82
C ASP A 15 -5.49 -6.32 11.57
N ASP A 16 -4.52 -5.59 11.01
CA ASP A 16 -3.81 -4.47 11.65
C ASP A 16 -4.29 -3.08 11.20
N MET A 17 -5.41 -3.01 10.46
CA MET A 17 -5.95 -1.73 9.99
C MET A 17 -6.59 -0.88 11.09
N GLU A 18 -6.95 -1.46 12.24
CA GLU A 18 -7.50 -0.71 13.37
C GLU A 18 -6.47 0.26 13.98
N GLU A 19 -5.18 -0.05 13.84
CA GLU A 19 -4.09 0.79 14.34
C GLU A 19 -3.75 1.97 13.41
N VAL A 20 -4.30 1.97 12.19
CA VAL A 20 -4.05 3.00 11.17
C VAL A 20 -5.08 4.11 11.25
N ALA A 21 -4.64 5.37 11.18
CA ALA A 21 -5.54 6.52 11.13
C ALA A 21 -6.41 6.50 9.86
N GLU A 22 -7.70 6.87 9.97
CA GLU A 22 -8.66 6.81 8.87
C GLU A 22 -8.24 7.55 7.60
N ASN A 23 -7.51 8.67 7.75
CA ASN A 23 -6.98 9.44 6.63
C ASN A 23 -5.82 8.75 5.91
N ASP A 24 -5.14 7.81 6.56
CA ASP A 24 -3.98 7.10 6.01
C ASP A 24 -4.36 5.77 5.34
N LYS A 25 -5.49 5.17 5.75
CA LYS A 25 -6.00 3.91 5.19
C LYS A 25 -6.13 3.91 3.66
N PRO A 26 -6.63 4.97 3.00
CA PRO A 26 -6.73 5.01 1.54
C PRO A 26 -5.38 4.74 0.84
N TYR A 27 -4.27 5.28 1.34
CA TYR A 27 -2.95 5.08 0.72
C TYR A 27 -2.50 3.61 0.77
N ILE A 28 -2.82 2.93 1.88
CA ILE A 28 -2.58 1.50 2.05
C ILE A 28 -3.43 0.69 1.08
N TYR A 29 -4.74 0.96 1.03
CA TYR A 29 -5.66 0.25 0.15
C TYR A 29 -5.32 0.42 -1.32
N ILE A 30 -4.93 1.61 -1.76
CA ILE A 30 -4.48 1.84 -3.14
C ILE A 30 -3.22 1.01 -3.43
N ALA A 31 -2.23 1.07 -2.56
CA ALA A 31 -0.97 0.35 -2.76
C ALA A 31 -1.18 -1.17 -2.80
N ALA A 32 -2.09 -1.68 -1.97
CA ALA A 32 -2.39 -3.09 -1.87
C ALA A 32 -3.30 -3.59 -3.02
N SER A 33 -4.39 -2.88 -3.33
CA SER A 33 -5.32 -3.24 -4.41
C SER A 33 -4.66 -3.19 -5.79
N LYS A 34 -3.76 -2.22 -6.03
CA LYS A 34 -2.95 -2.16 -7.26
C LYS A 34 -1.77 -3.13 -7.26
N GLY A 35 -1.57 -3.92 -6.20
CA GLY A 35 -0.50 -4.91 -6.10
C GLY A 35 0.91 -4.34 -6.02
N LEU A 36 1.05 -3.04 -5.68
CA LEU A 36 2.33 -2.36 -5.52
C LEU A 36 3.05 -2.86 -4.27
N LEU A 37 2.32 -2.93 -3.16
CA LEU A 37 2.73 -3.58 -1.90
C LEU A 37 1.77 -4.73 -1.60
N LYS A 38 2.26 -5.72 -0.85
CA LYS A 38 1.45 -6.81 -0.32
C LYS A 38 1.88 -7.06 1.11
N GLY A 39 0.89 -7.27 1.99
CA GLY A 39 1.13 -7.79 3.33
C GLY A 39 1.58 -9.25 3.30
N ASP A 40 1.61 -9.88 4.47
CA ASP A 40 1.99 -11.29 4.63
C ASP A 40 0.83 -12.28 4.38
N GLY A 41 -0.35 -11.74 4.05
CA GLY A 41 -1.59 -12.48 3.82
C GLY A 41 -2.60 -12.37 4.96
N LEU A 42 -2.19 -11.87 6.13
CA LEU A 42 -3.07 -11.56 7.26
C LEU A 42 -2.96 -10.08 7.65
N SER A 43 -1.74 -9.56 7.70
CA SER A 43 -1.45 -8.18 8.14
C SER A 43 -0.70 -7.40 7.06
N PHE A 44 -0.96 -6.09 6.98
CA PHE A 44 -0.27 -5.21 6.03
C PHE A 44 1.10 -4.76 6.54
N LYS A 45 1.27 -4.65 7.86
CA LYS A 45 2.45 -4.18 8.60
C LYS A 45 2.85 -2.75 8.26
N PRO A 46 1.95 -1.76 8.43
CA PRO A 46 2.19 -0.38 8.01
C PRO A 46 3.28 0.34 8.81
N PHE A 47 3.58 -0.13 10.02
CA PHE A 47 4.57 0.47 10.92
C PHE A 47 5.93 -0.23 10.89
N ASP A 48 6.06 -1.34 10.15
CA ASP A 48 7.34 -2.02 9.98
C ASP A 48 8.25 -1.22 9.05
N TYR A 49 9.56 -1.29 9.32
CA TYR A 49 10.54 -0.66 8.46
C TYR A 49 10.66 -1.41 7.13
N CYS A 50 10.68 -0.65 6.04
CA CYS A 50 10.96 -1.15 4.71
C CYS A 50 12.47 -1.22 4.46
N THR A 51 12.96 -2.33 3.93
CA THR A 51 14.33 -2.50 3.47
C THR A 51 14.58 -1.75 2.15
N TYR A 52 15.84 -1.51 1.80
CA TYR A 52 16.18 -0.89 0.51
C TYR A 52 15.69 -1.71 -0.69
N GLN A 53 15.72 -3.04 -0.57
CA GLN A 53 15.26 -3.97 -1.61
C GLN A 53 13.75 -3.88 -1.80
N GLU A 54 12.98 -3.84 -0.71
CA GLU A 54 11.53 -3.67 -0.76
C GLU A 54 11.17 -2.31 -1.36
N ALA A 55 11.85 -1.23 -0.94
CA ALA A 55 11.65 0.09 -1.50
C ALA A 55 11.91 0.12 -3.02
N TYR A 56 12.99 -0.52 -3.49
CA TYR A 56 13.26 -0.66 -4.92
C TYR A 56 12.15 -1.41 -5.66
N ILE A 57 11.66 -2.52 -5.11
CA ILE A 57 10.58 -3.30 -5.72
C ILE A 57 9.30 -2.47 -5.83
N ILE A 58 8.95 -1.71 -4.80
CA ILE A 58 7.78 -0.82 -4.78
C ILE A 58 7.87 0.22 -5.89
N LEU A 59 9.00 0.93 -5.95
CA LEU A 59 9.25 1.96 -6.97
C LEU A 59 9.26 1.37 -8.38
N ASN A 60 9.88 0.21 -8.58
CA ASN A 60 9.92 -0.47 -9.87
C ASN A 60 8.52 -0.93 -10.32
N ARG A 61 7.71 -1.48 -9.40
CA ARG A 61 6.32 -1.85 -9.71
C ARG A 61 5.50 -0.63 -10.10
N PHE A 62 5.61 0.45 -9.32
CA PHE A 62 4.91 1.69 -9.61
C PHE A 62 5.29 2.25 -10.99
N TYR A 63 6.59 2.36 -11.28
CA TYR A 63 7.08 2.84 -12.57
C TYR A 63 6.57 2.02 -13.76
N ASN A 64 6.48 0.69 -13.63
CA ASN A 64 6.00 -0.20 -14.68
C ASN A 64 4.46 -0.34 -14.72
N SER A 65 3.73 0.29 -13.79
CA SER A 65 2.26 0.32 -13.77
C SER A 65 1.66 1.58 -14.40
N LEU A 66 2.52 2.56 -14.74
CA LEU A 66 2.19 3.76 -15.52
C LEU A 66 2.17 3.45 -17.03
#